data_AF-A0A1I5PCM9-F1
#
_entry.id   AF-A0A1I5PCM9-F1
#
_cell.length_a   1.000
_cell.length_b   1.000
_cell.length_c   1.000
_cell.angle_alpha   90.00
_cell.angle_beta   90.00
_cell.angle_gamma   90.00
#
_symmetry.space_group_name_H-M   'P 1'
#
loop_
_entity.id
_entity.type
_entity.pdbx_description
1 polymer ?
#
loop_
_entity_poly.entity_id
_entity_poly.type
_entity_poly.pdbx_seq_one_letter_code
_entity_poly.pdbx_strand_id
1 'polypeptide(L)'
;MSKPSFNNMPKANHRAVLHYFDSDALPHDQRTLAIAADGLAAARRARPLLDDIPEDLAVEIPDLLRILRDSIARRAIFVPAFREAAEQFRRIGARLLESRYPDDEHLREAVIMVGEALDASERVEDLVAAAALMKTVAAARAR
;
A
#
# COMPACT_ATOMS: atom_id res chain seq x y z
N MET A 1 62.43 -13.39 0.63
CA MET A 1 61.28 -14.33 0.55
C MET A 1 60.02 -13.58 0.96
N SER A 2 59.14 -13.31 -0.01
CA SER A 2 57.87 -12.59 0.21
C SER A 2 56.76 -13.55 0.64
N LYS A 3 55.90 -13.11 1.55
CA LYS A 3 54.50 -13.55 1.66
C LYS A 3 53.62 -12.30 1.63
N PRO A 4 52.58 -12.22 0.77
CA PRO A 4 51.57 -11.17 0.89
C PRO A 4 50.50 -11.63 1.89
N SER A 5 50.10 -10.75 2.80
CA SER A 5 48.86 -10.93 3.57
C SER A 5 47.86 -9.89 3.11
N PHE A 6 46.89 -10.32 2.32
CA PHE A 6 45.68 -9.57 2.03
C PHE A 6 44.77 -9.63 3.26
N ASN A 7 44.45 -8.48 3.84
CA ASN A 7 43.05 -8.06 3.91
C ASN A 7 42.95 -6.65 4.51
N ASN A 8 42.93 -5.69 3.59
CA ASN A 8 42.07 -4.52 3.71
C ASN A 8 40.63 -5.01 3.89
N MET A 9 39.96 -4.58 4.94
CA MET A 9 38.65 -3.94 4.81
C MET A 9 38.34 -3.18 6.11
N PRO A 10 38.20 -1.84 6.08
CA PRO A 10 37.48 -1.16 7.14
C PRO A 10 36.06 -1.74 7.13
N LYS A 11 35.63 -2.31 8.25
CA LYS A 11 34.24 -2.74 8.46
C LYS A 11 33.37 -1.50 8.27
N ALA A 12 32.81 -1.35 7.08
CA ALA A 12 31.78 -0.38 6.81
C ALA A 12 30.60 -0.76 7.70
N ASN A 13 30.50 -0.09 8.84
CA ASN A 13 29.28 -0.04 9.62
C ASN A 13 28.22 0.57 8.70
N HIS A 14 27.47 -0.29 8.00
CA HIS A 14 26.23 0.07 7.33
C HIS A 14 25.22 0.41 8.41
N ARG A 15 25.40 1.58 9.01
CA ARG A 15 24.36 2.29 9.74
C ARG A 15 23.39 2.73 8.66
N ALA A 16 22.42 1.88 8.34
CA ALA A 16 21.26 2.30 7.57
C ALA A 16 20.62 3.41 8.39
N VAL A 17 20.87 4.66 7.98
CA VAL A 17 20.14 5.81 8.50
C VAL A 17 18.73 5.62 7.94
N LEU A 18 17.85 5.07 8.77
CA LEU A 18 16.41 5.21 8.61
C LEU A 18 16.13 6.71 8.71
N HIS A 19 16.23 7.40 7.58
CA HIS A 19 15.66 8.71 7.44
C HIS A 19 14.15 8.51 7.60
N TYR A 20 13.65 8.80 8.81
CA TYR A 20 12.26 9.18 9.00
C TYR A 20 12.06 10.44 8.16
N PHE A 21 11.70 10.26 6.89
CA PHE A 21 11.25 11.35 6.06
C PHE A 21 9.87 11.74 6.59
N ASP A 22 9.80 12.90 7.22
CA ASP A 22 8.54 13.53 7.54
C ASP A 22 7.86 13.90 6.21
N SER A 23 6.93 13.04 5.78
CA SER A 23 6.29 13.14 4.47
C SER A 23 5.56 14.46 4.25
N ASP A 24 5.28 15.20 5.33
CA ASP A 24 4.60 16.50 5.30
C ASP A 24 5.51 17.65 4.89
N ALA A 25 6.84 17.46 4.90
CA ALA A 25 7.82 18.46 4.46
C ALA A 25 8.17 18.40 2.96
N LEU A 26 7.63 17.40 2.24
CA LEU A 26 7.96 17.19 0.83
C LEU A 26 7.12 18.09 -0.11
N PRO A 27 7.69 18.51 -1.26
CA PRO A 27 6.91 19.01 -2.39
C PRO A 27 5.74 18.06 -2.73
N HIS A 28 4.61 18.62 -3.15
CA HIS A 28 3.34 17.88 -3.29
C HIS A 28 3.43 16.67 -4.23
N ASP A 29 4.21 16.78 -5.30
CA ASP A 29 4.52 15.70 -6.25
C ASP A 29 5.33 14.57 -5.60
N GLN A 30 6.37 14.91 -4.83
CA GLN A 30 7.20 13.94 -4.12
C GLN A 30 6.41 13.21 -3.02
N ARG A 31 5.54 13.93 -2.30
CA ARG A 31 4.64 13.33 -1.31
C ARG A 31 3.66 12.35 -1.96
N THR A 32 3.09 12.72 -3.11
CA THR A 32 2.18 11.84 -3.86
C THR A 32 2.89 10.56 -4.30
N LEU A 33 4.12 10.68 -4.81
CA LEU A 33 4.94 9.52 -5.21
C LEU A 33 5.30 8.61 -4.03
N ALA A 34 5.65 9.18 -2.87
CA ALA A 34 5.97 8.41 -1.67
C ALA A 34 4.75 7.59 -1.22
N ILE A 35 3.59 8.25 -1.06
CA ILE A 35 2.34 7.57 -0.66
C ILE A 35 1.95 6.50 -1.69
N ALA A 36 2.08 6.79 -2.98
CA ALA A 36 1.78 5.82 -4.03
C ALA A 36 2.70 4.58 -3.97
N ALA A 37 3.99 4.79 -3.69
CA ALA A 37 4.95 3.71 -3.53
C ALA A 37 4.63 2.83 -2.31
N ASP A 38 4.27 3.46 -1.18
CA ASP A 38 3.86 2.75 0.04
C ASP A 38 2.60 1.93 -0.19
N GLY A 39 1.58 2.51 -0.85
CA GLY A 39 0.35 1.79 -1.21
C GLY A 39 0.61 0.59 -2.11
N LEU A 40 1.49 0.74 -3.12
CA LEU A 40 1.89 -0.37 -3.99
C LEU A 40 2.68 -1.44 -3.23
N ALA A 41 3.52 -1.05 -2.27
CA ALA A 41 4.25 -1.99 -1.43
C ALA A 41 3.28 -2.80 -0.53
N ALA A 42 2.31 -2.14 0.10
CA ALA A 42 1.27 -2.78 0.90
C ALA A 42 0.42 -3.74 0.05
N ALA A 43 -0.05 -3.29 -1.12
CA ALA A 43 -0.78 -4.12 -2.07
C ALA A 43 0.01 -5.37 -2.49
N ARG A 44 1.31 -5.21 -2.75
CA ARG A 44 2.19 -6.35 -3.09
C ARG A 44 2.31 -7.34 -1.93
N ARG A 45 2.37 -6.87 -0.68
CA ARG A 45 2.39 -7.73 0.52
C ARG A 45 1.04 -8.42 0.74
N ALA A 46 -0.07 -7.75 0.44
CA ALA A 46 -1.40 -8.32 0.53
C ALA A 46 -1.62 -9.49 -0.44
N ARG A 47 -0.97 -9.47 -1.62
CA ARG A 47 -1.25 -10.45 -2.67
C ARG A 47 -1.19 -11.92 -2.24
N PRO A 48 -0.08 -12.43 -1.68
CA PRO A 48 -0.01 -13.83 -1.23
C PRO A 48 -1.07 -14.13 -0.16
N LEU A 49 -1.31 -13.20 0.77
CA LEU A 49 -2.32 -13.37 1.83
C LEU A 49 -3.74 -13.50 1.26
N LEU A 50 -4.03 -12.76 0.18
CA LEU A 50 -5.29 -12.90 -0.53
C LEU A 50 -5.42 -14.23 -1.26
N ASP A 51 -4.32 -14.81 -1.72
CA ASP A 51 -4.30 -16.12 -2.38
C ASP A 51 -4.50 -17.26 -1.37
N ASP A 52 -4.09 -17.06 -0.11
CA ASP A 52 -4.21 -18.01 1.01
C ASP A 52 -5.49 -17.86 1.86
N ILE A 53 -6.46 -17.05 1.41
CA ILE A 53 -7.76 -16.87 2.08
C ILE A 53 -8.47 -18.23 2.26
N PRO A 54 -9.06 -18.52 3.44
CA PRO A 54 -9.86 -19.73 3.67
C PRO A 54 -10.90 -19.97 2.57
N GLU A 55 -11.03 -21.22 2.11
CA GLU A 55 -11.86 -21.57 0.94
C GLU A 55 -13.34 -21.22 1.13
N ASP A 56 -13.86 -21.42 2.34
CA ASP A 56 -15.22 -21.04 2.71
C ASP A 56 -15.46 -19.54 2.59
N LEU A 57 -14.50 -18.71 3.00
CA LEU A 57 -14.54 -17.26 2.76
C LEU A 57 -14.40 -16.94 1.27
N ALA A 58 -13.51 -17.62 0.55
CA ALA A 58 -13.32 -17.40 -0.87
C ALA A 58 -14.61 -17.63 -1.69
N VAL A 59 -15.47 -18.55 -1.24
CA VAL A 59 -16.80 -18.81 -1.83
C VAL A 59 -17.82 -17.73 -1.46
N GLU A 60 -17.71 -17.10 -0.29
CA GLU A 60 -18.62 -16.02 0.13
C GLU A 60 -18.34 -14.70 -0.60
N ILE A 61 -17.08 -14.40 -0.93
CA ILE A 61 -16.65 -13.13 -1.54
C ILE A 61 -15.81 -13.28 -2.83
N PRO A 62 -16.19 -14.13 -3.79
CA PRO A 62 -15.35 -14.50 -4.92
C PRO A 62 -15.02 -13.32 -5.84
N ASP A 63 -15.99 -12.43 -6.06
CA ASP A 63 -15.79 -11.24 -6.90
C ASP A 63 -14.85 -10.22 -6.27
N LEU A 64 -14.92 -10.01 -4.96
CA LEU A 64 -14.02 -9.10 -4.24
C LEU A 64 -12.59 -9.58 -4.34
N LEU A 65 -12.35 -10.87 -4.07
CA LEU A 65 -11.02 -11.45 -4.17
C LEU A 65 -10.49 -11.37 -5.59
N ARG A 66 -11.32 -11.64 -6.60
CA ARG A 66 -10.93 -11.49 -8.01
C ARG A 66 -10.54 -10.06 -8.34
N ILE A 67 -11.35 -9.06 -8.00
CA ILE A 67 -11.07 -7.64 -8.27
C ILE A 67 -9.78 -7.20 -7.59
N LEU A 68 -9.60 -7.53 -6.31
CA LEU A 68 -8.40 -7.18 -5.55
C LEU A 68 -7.16 -7.83 -6.17
N ARG A 69 -7.20 -9.14 -6.42
CA ARG A 69 -6.10 -9.87 -7.05
C ARG A 69 -5.75 -9.25 -8.41
N ASP A 70 -6.72 -9.07 -9.29
CA ASP A 70 -6.49 -8.52 -10.63
C ASP A 70 -5.92 -7.09 -10.59
N SER A 71 -6.46 -6.25 -9.71
CA SER A 71 -6.00 -4.87 -9.54
C SER A 71 -4.56 -4.82 -9.02
N ILE A 72 -4.23 -5.63 -8.01
CA ILE A 72 -2.87 -5.70 -7.46
C ILE A 72 -1.88 -6.23 -8.50
N ALA A 73 -2.23 -7.30 -9.23
CA ALA A 73 -1.38 -7.87 -10.27
C ALA A 73 -1.06 -6.85 -11.38
N ARG A 74 -2.04 -6.02 -11.74
CA ARG A 74 -1.90 -4.95 -12.74
C ARG A 74 -1.33 -3.64 -12.17
N ARG A 75 -1.02 -3.59 -10.86
CA ARG A 75 -0.61 -2.38 -10.13
C ARG A 75 -1.63 -1.24 -10.26
N ALA A 76 -2.90 -1.59 -10.44
CA ALA A 76 -4.02 -0.67 -10.65
C ALA A 76 -4.75 -0.39 -9.34
N ILE A 77 -4.04 -0.03 -8.27
CA ILE A 77 -4.63 0.19 -6.94
C ILE A 77 -5.28 1.57 -6.78
N PHE A 78 -5.04 2.50 -7.72
CA PHE A 78 -5.57 3.86 -7.68
C PHE A 78 -6.90 4.02 -8.44
N VAL A 79 -7.52 2.92 -8.85
CA VAL A 79 -8.78 2.92 -9.60
C VAL A 79 -9.98 2.74 -8.66
N PRO A 80 -11.18 3.28 -9.00
CA PRO A 80 -12.36 3.16 -8.15
C PRO A 80 -12.73 1.70 -7.81
N ALA A 81 -12.63 0.80 -8.79
CA ALA A 81 -12.95 -0.62 -8.59
C ALA A 81 -12.07 -1.27 -7.50
N PHE A 82 -10.79 -0.88 -7.38
CA PHE A 82 -9.93 -1.36 -6.30
C PHE A 82 -10.40 -0.81 -4.96
N ARG A 83 -10.68 0.50 -4.86
CA ARG A 83 -11.10 1.15 -3.61
C ARG A 83 -12.39 0.53 -3.07
N GLU A 84 -13.40 0.39 -3.92
CA GLU A 84 -14.68 -0.23 -3.56
C GLU A 84 -14.48 -1.66 -3.07
N ALA A 85 -13.67 -2.46 -3.76
CA ALA A 85 -13.41 -3.84 -3.36
C ALA A 85 -12.61 -3.92 -2.05
N ALA A 86 -11.62 -3.05 -1.86
CA ALA A 86 -10.78 -3.00 -0.67
C ALA A 86 -11.59 -2.57 0.56
N GLU A 87 -12.48 -1.59 0.41
CA GLU A 87 -13.37 -1.15 1.49
C GLU A 87 -14.33 -2.26 1.92
N GLN A 88 -14.96 -2.94 0.96
CA GLN A 88 -15.85 -4.07 1.23
C GLN A 88 -15.10 -5.23 1.88
N PHE A 89 -13.91 -5.56 1.37
CA PHE A 89 -13.06 -6.60 1.94
C PHE A 89 -12.67 -6.28 3.39
N ARG A 90 -12.24 -5.04 3.68
CA ARG A 90 -11.90 -4.60 5.04
C ARG A 90 -13.09 -4.75 5.99
N ARG A 91 -14.29 -4.35 5.55
CA ARG A 91 -15.52 -4.43 6.35
C ARG A 91 -15.93 -5.87 6.64
N ILE A 92 -15.91 -6.73 5.61
CA ILE A 92 -16.29 -8.14 5.75
C ILE A 92 -15.24 -8.88 6.58
N GLY A 93 -13.96 -8.68 6.28
CA GLY A 93 -12.84 -9.29 7.00
C GLY A 93 -12.84 -8.91 8.49
N ALA A 94 -13.05 -7.65 8.84
CA ALA A 94 -13.16 -7.22 10.25
C ALA A 94 -14.31 -7.94 10.98
N ARG A 95 -15.49 -8.00 10.38
CA ARG A 95 -16.64 -8.72 10.95
C ARG A 95 -16.34 -10.21 11.15
N LEU A 96 -15.62 -10.83 10.21
CA LEU A 96 -15.27 -12.23 10.26
C LEU A 96 -14.21 -12.53 11.32
N LEU A 97 -13.22 -11.65 11.48
CA LEU A 97 -12.26 -11.69 12.57
C LEU A 97 -12.94 -11.50 13.93
N GLU A 98 -14.05 -10.77 14.02
CA GLU A 98 -14.78 -10.65 15.29
C GLU A 98 -15.63 -11.89 15.63
N SER A 99 -16.08 -12.63 14.62
CA SER A 99 -17.16 -13.63 14.80
C SER A 99 -16.77 -15.07 14.51
N ARG A 100 -16.08 -15.35 13.40
CA ARG A 100 -15.85 -16.71 12.90
C ARG A 100 -14.39 -17.13 12.90
N TYR A 101 -13.47 -16.18 12.66
CA TYR A 101 -12.04 -16.44 12.59
C TYR A 101 -11.23 -15.50 13.50
N PRO A 102 -11.50 -15.45 14.83
CA PRO A 102 -10.83 -14.50 15.72
C PRO A 102 -9.32 -14.65 15.80
N ASP A 103 -8.82 -15.86 15.61
CA ASP A 103 -7.40 -16.18 15.71
C ASP A 103 -6.70 -16.30 14.34
N ASP A 104 -7.40 -15.98 13.24
CA ASP A 104 -6.82 -16.07 11.89
C ASP A 104 -5.89 -14.87 11.60
N GLU A 105 -4.60 -15.11 11.84
CA GLU A 105 -3.54 -14.13 11.57
C GLU A 105 -3.41 -13.78 10.08
N HIS A 106 -3.67 -14.73 9.17
CA HIS A 106 -3.54 -14.50 7.73
C HIS A 106 -4.63 -13.55 7.23
N LEU A 107 -5.89 -13.80 7.63
CA LEU A 107 -7.00 -12.90 7.33
C LEU A 107 -6.77 -11.52 7.96
N ARG A 108 -6.26 -11.47 9.19
CA ARG A 108 -5.95 -10.21 9.88
C ARG A 108 -4.91 -9.40 9.12
N GLU A 109 -3.79 -10.02 8.75
CA GLU A 109 -2.75 -9.37 7.95
C GLU A 109 -3.27 -8.96 6.57
N ALA A 110 -4.09 -9.78 5.90
CA ALA A 110 -4.70 -9.42 4.63
C ALA A 110 -5.55 -8.16 4.75
N VAL A 111 -6.40 -8.09 5.78
CA VAL A 111 -7.26 -6.92 6.06
C VAL A 111 -6.42 -5.67 6.32
N ILE A 112 -5.33 -5.78 7.09
CA ILE A 112 -4.41 -4.68 7.37
C ILE A 112 -3.74 -4.20 6.07
N MET A 113 -3.11 -5.10 5.31
CA MET A 113 -2.35 -4.73 4.11
C MET A 113 -3.23 -4.18 2.98
N VAL A 114 -4.45 -4.72 2.82
CA VAL A 114 -5.45 -4.15 1.91
C VAL A 114 -5.92 -2.78 2.39
N GLY A 115 -6.09 -2.60 3.71
CA GLY A 115 -6.40 -1.31 4.32
C GLY A 115 -5.33 -0.26 4.08
N GLU A 116 -4.05 -0.59 4.30
CA GLU A 116 -2.92 0.31 4.00
C GLU A 116 -2.90 0.74 2.53
N ALA A 117 -3.18 -0.19 1.61
CA ALA A 117 -3.25 0.11 0.18
C ALA A 117 -4.45 1.01 -0.18
N LEU A 118 -5.60 0.80 0.47
CA LEU A 118 -6.79 1.65 0.33
C LEU A 118 -6.50 3.07 0.82
N ASP A 119 -6.00 3.22 2.05
CA ASP A 119 -5.70 4.51 2.66
C ASP A 119 -4.69 5.29 1.80
N ALA A 120 -3.67 4.62 1.25
CA ALA A 120 -2.75 5.23 0.31
C ALA A 120 -3.43 5.67 -1.00
N SER A 121 -4.34 4.86 -1.54
CA SER A 121 -5.10 5.22 -2.73
C SER A 121 -5.98 6.45 -2.52
N GLU A 122 -6.67 6.55 -1.39
CA GLU A 122 -7.54 7.68 -1.06
C GLU A 122 -6.71 8.96 -0.87
N ARG A 123 -5.60 8.86 -0.14
CA ARG A 123 -4.69 9.99 0.05
C ARG A 123 -4.10 10.51 -1.26
N VAL A 124 -3.75 9.62 -2.20
CA VAL A 124 -3.29 10.05 -3.54
C VAL A 124 -4.40 10.77 -4.31
N GLU A 125 -5.64 10.26 -4.26
CA GLU A 125 -6.80 10.89 -4.89
C GLU A 125 -7.04 12.30 -4.35
N ASP A 126 -7.05 12.46 -3.02
CA ASP A 126 -7.20 13.76 -2.35
C ASP A 126 -6.12 14.76 -2.76
N LEU A 127 -4.87 14.31 -2.83
CA LEU A 127 -3.74 15.15 -3.22
C LEU A 127 -3.88 15.59 -4.69
N VAL A 128 -4.26 14.70 -5.59
CA VAL A 128 -4.47 15.04 -7.01
C VAL A 128 -5.64 16.02 -7.16
N ALA A 129 -6.75 15.80 -6.44
CA ALA A 129 -7.91 16.68 -6.44
C ALA A 129 -7.55 18.09 -5.92
N ALA A 130 -6.81 18.17 -4.81
CA ALA A 130 -6.35 19.44 -4.25
C ALA A 130 -5.46 20.21 -5.24
N ALA A 131 -4.53 19.54 -5.91
CA ALA A 131 -3.67 20.16 -6.91
C ALA A 131 -4.45 20.70 -8.12
N ALA A 132 -5.48 19.97 -8.57
CA ALA A 132 -6.35 20.41 -9.67
C ALA A 132 -7.18 21.65 -9.28
N LEU A 133 -7.68 21.69 -8.04
CA LEU A 133 -8.41 22.84 -7.51
C LEU A 133 -7.53 24.09 -7.45
N MET A 134 -6.29 23.97 -6.93
CA MET A 134 -5.36 25.09 -6.86
C MET A 134 -5.04 25.68 -8.23
N LYS A 135 -4.85 24.84 -9.25
CA LYS A 135 -4.65 25.30 -10.64
C LYS A 135 -5.85 26.08 -11.16
N THR A 136 -7.06 25.59 -10.88
CA THR A 136 -8.32 26.26 -11.27
C THR A 136 -8.45 27.64 -10.60
N VAL A 137 -8.17 27.72 -9.30
CA VAL A 137 -8.21 29.00 -8.54
C VAL A 137 -7.17 29.99 -9.05
N ALA A 138 -5.94 29.54 -9.33
CA ALA A 138 -4.89 30.40 -9.87
C ALA A 138 -5.28 30.96 -11.25
N ALA A 139 -5.86 30.13 -12.12
CA ALA A 139 -6.34 30.54 -13.44
C ALA A 139 -7.49 31.56 -13.36
N ALA A 140 -8.37 31.44 -12.36
CA ALA A 140 -9.46 32.38 -12.13
C ALA A 140 -8.98 33.74 -11.60
N ARG A 141 -7.90 33.78 -10.79
CA ARG A 141 -7.31 35.02 -10.26
C ARG A 141 -6.49 35.82 -11.28
N ALA A 142 -6.08 35.19 -12.37
CA ALA A 142 -5.32 35.82 -13.45
C ALA A 142 -6.22 36.48 -14.52
N ARG A 143 -7.54 36.43 -14.35
CA ARG A 143 -8.54 37.09 -15.20
C ARG A 143 -9.09 38.31 -14.50
#